data_AF-A0A350U9X4-F1
#
_entry.id   AF-A0A350U9X4-F1
#
_cell.length_a   1.000
_cell.length_b   1.000
_cell.length_c   1.000
_cell.angle_alpha   90.00
_cell.angle_beta   90.00
_cell.angle_gamma   90.00
#
_symmetry.space_group_name_H-M   'P 1'
#
loop_
_entity.id
_entity.type
_entity.pdbx_description
1 polymer ?
#
loop_
_entity_poly.entity_id
_entity_poly.type
_entity_poly.pdbx_seq_one_letter_code
_entity_poly.pdbx_strand_id
1 'polypeptide(L)'
;MPKTFSKSEREYIRERLKAEAGKCLATYGIRKTTIDELVRRVGIPKGTFYLFYESKERLLFEVIMEFDQKAQAQLMQELSALPGVPDV
;
A
#
# COMPACT_ATOMS: atom_id res chain seq x y z
N MET A 1 26.11 -3.01 12.76
CA MET A 1 25.11 -4.09 12.94
C MET A 1 23.83 -3.69 12.21
N PRO A 2 23.14 -4.61 11.50
CA PRO A 2 21.83 -4.28 10.94
C PRO A 2 20.88 -3.92 12.09
N LYS A 3 20.15 -2.81 11.99
CA LYS A 3 19.10 -2.46 12.96
C LYS A 3 18.02 -3.53 12.87
N THR A 4 17.86 -4.33 13.92
CA THR A 4 16.72 -5.20 14.11
C THR A 4 15.53 -4.35 14.54
N PHE A 5 14.65 -4.03 13.59
CA PHE A 5 13.38 -3.40 13.89
C PHE A 5 12.50 -4.37 14.69
N SER A 6 11.85 -3.87 15.74
CA SER A 6 10.79 -4.58 16.44
C SER A 6 9.61 -4.88 15.50
N LYS A 7 8.75 -5.83 15.87
CA LYS A 7 7.56 -6.18 15.08
C LYS A 7 6.67 -4.95 14.82
N SER A 8 6.46 -4.11 15.83
CA SER A 8 5.65 -2.89 15.73
C SER A 8 6.29 -1.84 14.83
N GLU A 9 7.60 -1.62 14.91
CA GLU A 9 8.30 -0.70 14.00
C GLU A 9 8.23 -1.17 12.55
N ARG A 10 8.40 -2.48 12.32
CA ARG A 10 8.25 -3.05 10.97
C ARG A 10 6.86 -2.80 10.41
N GLU A 11 5.84 -3.05 11.22
CA GLU A 11 4.44 -2.83 10.81
C GLU A 11 4.18 -1.36 10.50
N TYR A 12 4.63 -0.46 11.38
CA TYR A 12 4.52 0.98 11.17
C TYR A 12 5.20 1.45 9.88
N ILE A 13 6.42 0.97 9.60
CA ILE A 13 7.15 1.32 8.37
C ILE A 13 6.42 0.79 7.12
N ARG A 14 5.90 -0.45 7.17
CA ARG A 14 5.13 -1.03 6.06
C ARG A 14 3.88 -0.20 5.77
N GLU A 15 3.10 0.14 6.79
CA GLU A 15 1.89 0.96 6.62
C GLU A 15 2.23 2.35 6.06
N ARG A 16 3.31 2.97 6.53
CA ARG A 16 3.79 4.25 5.99
C ARG A 16 4.23 4.14 4.53
N LEU A 17 4.91 3.06 4.14
CA LEU A 17 5.30 2.80 2.76
C LEU A 17 4.07 2.66 1.85
N LYS A 18 3.05 1.89 2.26
CA LYS A 18 1.80 1.74 1.51
C LYS A 18 1.06 3.06 1.37
N ALA A 19 0.92 3.82 2.47
CA ALA A 19 0.24 5.11 2.45
C ALA A 19 0.90 6.12 1.50
N GLU A 20 2.23 6.25 1.54
CA GLU A 20 2.95 7.16 0.65
C GLU A 20 2.98 6.64 -0.81
N ALA A 21 3.05 5.33 -1.00
CA ALA A 21 2.94 4.72 -2.33
C ALA A 21 1.58 4.97 -2.97
N GLY A 22 0.48 4.87 -2.23
CA GLY A 22 -0.86 5.20 -2.71
C GLY A 22 -0.97 6.67 -3.15
N LYS A 23 -0.44 7.60 -2.36
CA LYS A 23 -0.39 9.03 -2.72
C LYS A 23 0.42 9.28 -3.99
N CYS A 24 1.62 8.70 -4.08
CA CYS A 24 2.48 8.83 -5.25
C CYS A 24 1.85 8.20 -6.50
N LEU A 25 1.22 7.04 -6.37
CA LEU A 25 0.54 6.36 -7.46
C LEU A 25 -0.61 7.20 -8.00
N ALA A 26 -1.46 7.75 -7.12
CA ALA A 26 -2.58 8.61 -7.50
C ALA A 26 -2.13 9.92 -8.16
N THR A 27 -0.99 10.48 -7.74
CA THR A 27 -0.53 11.79 -8.23
C THR A 27 0.34 11.68 -9.49
N TYR A 28 1.21 10.68 -9.54
CA TYR A 28 2.30 10.60 -10.53
C TYR A 28 2.24 9.34 -11.40
N GLY A 29 1.46 8.33 -11.00
CA GLY A 29 1.43 7.02 -11.66
C GLY A 29 2.66 6.16 -11.37
N ILE A 30 2.66 4.94 -11.92
CA ILE A 30 3.66 3.90 -11.65
C ILE A 30 5.08 4.31 -12.07
N ARG A 31 5.21 4.92 -13.26
CA ARG A 31 6.53 5.23 -13.85
C ARG A 31 7.28 6.32 -13.08
N LYS A 32 6.57 7.35 -12.61
CA LYS A 32 7.17 8.49 -11.90
C LYS A 32 7.26 8.27 -10.38
N THR A 33 6.62 7.24 -9.85
CA THR A 33 6.84 6.82 -8.46
C THR A 33 8.21 6.14 -8.36
N THR A 34 9.11 6.67 -7.52
CA THR A 34 10.46 6.14 -7.35
C THR A 34 10.69 5.70 -5.91
N ILE A 35 11.56 4.71 -5.71
CA ILE A 35 11.94 4.26 -4.35
C ILE A 35 12.54 5.42 -3.55
N ASP A 36 13.36 6.26 -4.18
CA ASP A 36 14.01 7.40 -3.51
C ASP A 36 12.99 8.40 -2.96
N GLU A 37 11.93 8.69 -3.71
CA GLU A 37 10.86 9.58 -3.23
C GLU A 37 10.04 8.94 -2.11
N LEU A 38 9.74 7.63 -2.21
CA LEU A 38 9.00 6.91 -1.18
C LEU A 38 9.76 6.88 0.15
N VAL A 39 11.04 6.50 0.12
CA VAL A 39 11.84 6.41 1.34
C VAL A 39 12.12 7.78 1.96
N ARG A 40 12.22 8.84 1.14
CA ARG A 40 12.29 10.23 1.60
C ARG A 40 11.03 10.66 2.35
N ARG A 41 9.83 10.33 1.83
CA ARG A 41 8.55 10.65 2.46
C ARG A 41 8.29 9.86 3.74
N VAL A 42 8.75 8.60 3.78
CA VAL A 42 8.64 7.75 4.98
C VAL A 42 9.70 8.10 6.02
N GLY A 43 10.84 8.65 5.60
CA GLY A 43 11.95 9.01 6.49
C GLY A 43 12.85 7.81 6.82
N ILE A 44 13.08 6.90 5.88
CA ILE A 44 13.92 5.71 6.04
C ILE A 44 15.07 5.70 5.02
N PRO A 45 16.20 5.03 5.31
CA PRO A 45 17.23 4.76 4.31
C PRO A 45 16.72 3.89 3.16
N LYS A 46 17.24 4.10 1.95
CA LYS A 46 16.89 3.29 0.76
C LYS A 46 17.09 1.79 0.99
N GLY A 47 18.17 1.39 1.64
CA GLY A 47 18.42 -0.02 1.98
C GLY A 47 17.34 -0.64 2.86
N THR A 48 16.67 0.17 3.71
CA THR A 48 15.56 -0.29 4.55
C THR A 48 14.34 -0.68 3.74
N PHE A 49 14.07 -0.02 2.60
CA PHE A 49 12.97 -0.39 1.71
C PHE A 49 13.04 -1.87 1.29
N TYR A 50 14.24 -2.32 0.94
CA TYR A 50 14.48 -3.68 0.47
C TYR A 50 14.35 -4.76 1.58
N LEU A 51 14.19 -4.35 2.84
CA LEU A 51 13.82 -5.26 3.94
C LEU A 51 12.31 -5.57 3.97
N PHE A 52 11.50 -4.84 3.20
CA PHE A 52 10.05 -4.97 3.11
C PHE A 52 9.59 -5.40 1.70
N TYR A 53 10.22 -4.87 0.65
CA TYR A 53 9.80 -5.07 -0.73
C TYR A 53 10.98 -5.29 -1.67
N GLU A 54 10.86 -6.25 -2.58
CA GLU A 54 11.86 -6.53 -3.62
C GLU A 54 11.94 -5.41 -4.67
N SER A 55 10.83 -4.72 -4.93
CA SER A 55 10.72 -3.65 -5.91
C SER A 55 9.60 -2.67 -5.58
N LYS A 56 9.58 -1.51 -6.24
CA LYS A 56 8.44 -0.57 -6.12
C LYS A 56 7.17 -1.16 -6.71
N GLU A 57 7.27 -1.99 -7.75
CA GLU A 57 6.13 -2.65 -8.38
C GLU A 57 5.43 -3.59 -7.41
N ARG A 58 6.19 -4.32 -6.57
CA ARG A 58 5.60 -5.18 -5.52
C ARG A 58 4.79 -4.38 -4.51
N LEU A 59 5.35 -3.28 -4.01
CA LEU A 59 4.64 -2.37 -3.09
C LEU A 59 3.40 -1.76 -3.76
N LEU A 60 3.53 -1.26 -4.99
CA LEU A 60 2.41 -0.67 -5.72
C LEU A 60 1.31 -1.69 -6.03
N PHE A 61 1.67 -2.93 -6.33
CA PHE A 61 0.72 -4.01 -6.54
C PHE A 61 -0.08 -4.30 -5.27
N GLU A 62 0.57 -4.40 -4.10
CA GLU A 62 -0.13 -4.56 -2.81
C GLU A 62 -1.11 -3.41 -2.57
N VAL A 63 -0.70 -2.16 -2.79
CA VAL A 63 -1.57 -0.98 -2.64
C VAL A 63 -2.78 -1.04 -3.58
N ILE A 64 -2.59 -1.47 -4.83
CA ILE A 64 -3.68 -1.62 -5.81
C ILE A 64 -4.64 -2.71 -5.37
N MET A 65 -4.14 -3.85 -4.88
CA MET A 65 -4.97 -4.95 -4.40
C MET A 65 -5.78 -4.58 -3.15
N GLU A 66 -5.18 -3.85 -2.21
CA GLU A 66 -5.92 -3.33 -1.05
C GLU A 66 -7.00 -2.32 -1.44
N PHE A 67 -6.73 -1.49 -2.46
CA PHE A 67 -7.72 -0.58 -3.00
C PHE A 67 -8.88 -1.33 -3.67
N ASP A 68 -8.57 -2.31 -4.52
CA ASP A 68 -9.56 -3.14 -5.20
C ASP A 68 -10.43 -3.90 -4.20
N GLN A 69 -9.83 -4.52 -3.18
CA GLN A 69 -10.56 -5.22 -2.13
C GLN A 69 -11.52 -4.29 -1.38
N LYS A 70 -11.10 -3.07 -1.06
CA LYS A 70 -11.97 -2.07 -0.42
C LYS A 70 -13.11 -1.65 -1.33
N ALA A 71 -12.84 -1.43 -2.61
CA ALA A 71 -13.86 -1.07 -3.59
C ALA A 71 -14.91 -2.18 -3.76
N GLN A 72 -14.47 -3.44 -3.87
CA GLN A 72 -15.37 -4.59 -3.94
C GLN A 72 -16.23 -4.74 -2.68
N ALA A 73 -15.63 -4.58 -1.50
CA ALA A 73 -16.37 -4.64 -0.23
C ALA A 73 -17.43 -3.54 -0.14
N GLN A 74 -17.11 -2.32 -0.55
CA GLN A 74 -18.06 -1.19 -0.59
C GLN A 74 -19.20 -1.47 -1.57
N LEU A 75 -18.87 -1.93 -2.79
CA LEU A 75 -19.88 -2.27 -3.79
C LEU A 75 -20.82 -3.37 -3.29
N MET A 76 -20.29 -4.42 -2.66
CA MET A 76 -21.12 -5.52 -2.12
C MET A 76 -22.02 -5.04 -0.98
N GLN A 77 -21.51 -4.15 -0.12
CA GLN A 77 -22.30 -3.52 0.95
C GLN A 77 -23.46 -2.68 0.39
N GLU A 78 -23.22 -1.92 -0.67
CA GLU A 78 -24.27 -1.13 -1.32
C GLU A 78 -25.30 -2.00 -2.03
N LEU A 79 -24.87 -3.04 -2.77
CA LEU A 79 -25.76 -3.96 -3.47
C LEU A 79 -26.68 -4.74 -2.51
N SER A 80 -26.15 -5.22 -1.38
CA SER A 80 -26.94 -5.91 -0.35
C SER A 80 -27.96 -5.01 0.35
N ALA A 81 -27.77 -3.69 0.31
CA ALA A 81 -28.72 -2.72 0.84
C ALA A 81 -29.86 -2.38 -0.14
N LEU A 82 -29.78 -2.82 -1.41
CA LEU A 82 -30.83 -2.59 -2.40
C LEU A 82 -31.97 -3.63 -2.25
N PRO A 83 -33.24 -3.20 -2.26
CA PRO A 83 -34.37 -4.13 -2.25
C PRO A 83 -34.43 -4.92 -3.56
N GLY A 84 -34.44 -6.26 -3.46
CA GLY A 84 -34.65 -7.16 -4.60
C GLY A 84 -33.41 -7.87 -5.16
N VAL A 85 -32.24 -7.73 -4.53
CA VAL A 85 -31.09 -8.60 -4.82
C VAL A 85 -31.29 -9.92 -4.05
N PRO A 86 -31.41 -11.08 -4.72
CA PRO A 86 -31.49 -12.37 -4.03
C PRO A 86 -30.19 -12.62 -3.28
N ASP A 87 -30.28 -13.10 -2.03
CA ASP A 87 -29.12 -13.64 -1.31
C ASP A 87 -28.47 -14.74 -2.17
N VAL A 88 -27.18 -14.56 -2.48
CA VAL A 88 -26.37 -15.56 -3.20
C VAL A 88 -25.52 -16.33 -2.20
#